data_AF-A0A3M1X158-F1
#
_entry.id   AF-A0A3M1X158-F1
#
_cell.length_a   1.000
_cell.length_b   1.000
_cell.length_c   1.000
_cell.angle_alpha   90.00
_cell.angle_beta   90.00
_cell.angle_gamma   90.00
#
_symmetry.space_group_name_H-M   'P 1'
#
loop_
_entity.id
_entity.type
_entity.pdbx_description
1 polymer ?
#
loop_
_entity_poly.entity_id
_entity_poly.type
_entity_poly.pdbx_seq_one_letter_code
_entity_poly.pdbx_strand_id
1 'polypeptide(L)'
;MMRLTKNEMERLADFIFLRLKERERIILKAGEEEVRRRIYEEIEKDIVREHELDEEVERLIDEHIDRAGETVNRRKLFQMIKGKLAKERGIVL
;
A
#
# COMPACT_ATOMS: atom_id res chain seq x y z
N MET A 1 3.98 -11.44 0.06
CA MET A 1 4.18 -10.17 -0.65
C MET A 1 5.49 -9.56 -0.16
N MET A 2 6.30 -8.94 -1.03
CA MET A 2 7.52 -8.24 -0.59
C MET A 2 7.10 -6.97 0.15
N ARG A 3 7.35 -6.94 1.46
CA ARG A 3 7.13 -5.76 2.29
C ARG A 3 8.36 -4.88 2.17
N LEU A 4 8.19 -3.60 1.82
CA LEU A 4 9.31 -2.67 1.86
C LEU A 4 9.82 -2.58 3.29
N THR A 5 11.13 -2.75 3.47
CA THR A 5 11.80 -2.50 4.74
C THR A 5 11.78 -1.01 5.06
N LYS A 6 11.95 -0.67 6.34
CA LYS A 6 12.07 0.73 6.78
C LYS A 6 13.10 1.51 5.95
N ASN A 7 14.28 0.92 5.77
CA ASN A 7 15.36 1.53 4.99
C ASN A 7 15.00 1.73 3.51
N GLU A 8 14.17 0.86 2.92
CA GLU A 8 13.69 1.03 1.54
C GLU A 8 12.67 2.16 1.42
N MET A 9 11.77 2.29 2.40
CA MET A 9 10.80 3.39 2.47
C MET A 9 11.50 4.74 2.69
N GLU A 10 12.53 4.79 3.54
CA GLU A 10 13.36 5.99 3.74
C GLU A 10 14.05 6.40 2.44
N ARG A 11 14.70 5.46 1.73
CA ARG A 11 15.32 5.75 0.42
C ARG A 11 14.32 6.21 -0.63
N LEU A 12 13.11 5.66 -0.61
CA LEU A 12 12.04 6.09 -1.52
C LEU A 12 11.56 7.50 -1.19
N ALA A 13 11.41 7.84 0.09
CA ALA A 13 11.05 9.17 0.54
C ALA A 13 12.10 10.22 0.13
N ASP A 14 13.39 9.90 0.30
CA ASP A 14 14.50 10.74 -0.14
C ASP A 14 14.48 10.96 -1.66
N PHE A 15 14.28 9.89 -2.43
CA PHE A 15 14.21 9.98 -3.88
C PHE A 15 13.04 10.85 -4.36
N ILE A 16 11.85 10.67 -3.78
CA ILE A 16 10.67 11.49 -4.10
C ILE A 16 10.94 12.96 -3.76
N PHE A 17 11.48 13.23 -2.57
CA PHE A 17 11.82 14.59 -2.14
C PHE A 17 12.80 15.28 -3.10
N LEU A 18 13.90 14.59 -3.45
CA LEU A 18 14.90 15.10 -4.40
C LEU A 18 14.28 15.41 -5.76
N ARG A 19 13.45 14.50 -6.29
CA ARG A 19 12.77 14.69 -7.58
C ARG A 19 11.80 15.86 -7.58
N LEU A 20 11.10 16.10 -6.48
CA LEU A 20 10.19 17.24 -6.35
C LEU A 20 10.95 18.56 -6.26
N LYS A 21 12.09 18.57 -5.56
CA LYS A 21 13.00 19.72 -5.44
C LYS A 21 13.69 20.07 -6.77
N GLU A 22 14.23 19.08 -7.47
CA GLU A 22 14.91 19.23 -8.77
C GLU A 22 14.02 19.86 -9.85
N ARG A 23 12.71 19.63 -9.77
CA ARG A 23 11.77 20.13 -10.77
C ARG A 23 11.32 21.57 -10.51
N GLU A 24 11.80 22.22 -9.44
CA GLU A 24 11.36 23.56 -8.97
C GLU A 24 9.84 23.68 -8.81
N ARG A 25 9.13 22.56 -8.67
CA ARG A 25 7.66 22.49 -8.65
C ARG A 25 7.06 22.55 -7.25
N ILE A 26 7.89 22.76 -6.23
CA ILE A 26 7.44 22.79 -4.83
C ILE A 26 7.97 24.03 -4.11
N ILE A 27 7.11 24.62 -3.29
CA ILE A 27 7.50 25.56 -2.25
C ILE A 27 7.40 24.80 -0.94
N LEU A 28 8.52 24.64 -0.25
CA LEU A 28 8.53 24.00 1.06
C LEU A 28 7.89 24.93 2.09
N LYS A 29 6.86 24.44 2.77
CA LYS A 29 6.19 25.17 3.87
C LYS A 29 6.79 24.84 5.24
N ALA A 30 7.79 23.96 5.28
CA ALA A 30 8.49 23.48 6.47
C ALA A 30 9.95 23.12 6.10
N GLY A 31 10.77 22.78 7.09
CA GLY A 31 12.13 22.31 6.85
C GLY A 31 12.17 21.01 6.04
N GLU A 32 13.28 20.76 5.33
CA GLU A 32 13.38 19.60 4.44
C GLU A 32 13.21 18.26 5.15
N GLU A 33 13.75 18.15 6.37
CA GLU A 33 13.64 16.94 7.19
C GLU A 33 12.18 16.62 7.54
N GLU A 34 11.41 17.64 7.92
CA GLU A 34 9.97 17.50 8.20
C GLU A 34 9.21 17.03 6.96
N VAL A 35 9.55 17.58 5.79
CA VAL A 35 8.91 17.19 4.51
C VAL A 35 9.26 15.75 4.14
N ARG A 36 10.54 15.35 4.28
CA ARG A 36 10.97 13.95 4.06
C ARG A 36 10.27 12.99 5.01
N ARG A 37 10.18 13.33 6.30
CA ARG A 37 9.48 12.52 7.31
C ARG A 37 8.02 12.31 6.92
N ARG A 38 7.35 13.38 6.47
CA ARG A 38 5.95 13.31 6.06
C ARG A 38 5.72 12.52 4.78
N ILE A 39 6.67 12.54 3.84
CA ILE A 39 6.64 11.65 2.67
C ILE A 39 6.77 10.18 3.12
N TYR A 40 7.71 9.88 4.03
CA TYR A 40 7.84 8.55 4.61
C TYR A 40 6.55 8.10 5.30
N GLU A 41 5.94 8.94 6.14
CA GLU A 41 4.73 8.63 6.88
C GLU A 41 3.55 8.28 5.95
N GLU A 42 3.38 8.99 4.83
CA GLU A 42 2.34 8.64 3.85
C GLU A 42 2.65 7.35 3.09
N ILE A 43 3.92 7.09 2.74
CA ILE A 43 4.32 5.81 2.13
C ILE A 43 4.03 4.64 3.09
N GLU A 44 4.44 4.78 4.36
CA GLU A 44 4.25 3.76 5.39
C GLU A 44 2.76 3.48 5.60
N LYS A 45 1.94 4.53 5.70
CA LYS A 45 0.50 4.44 5.85
C LYS A 45 -0.18 3.73 4.68
N ASP A 46 0.22 4.01 3.45
CA ASP A 46 -0.32 3.34 2.27
C ASP A 46 0.03 1.84 2.27
N ILE A 47 1.28 1.49 2.62
CA ILE A 47 1.73 0.09 2.72
C ILE A 47 0.98 -0.66 3.84
N VAL A 48 0.78 -0.03 5.00
CA VAL A 48 -0.01 -0.61 6.09
C VAL A 48 -1.44 -0.85 5.64
N ARG A 49 -2.06 0.12 4.95
CA ARG A 49 -3.42 0.00 4.44
C ARG A 49 -3.56 -1.11 3.39
N GLU A 50 -2.56 -1.29 2.53
CA GLU A 50 -2.54 -2.40 1.58
C GLU A 50 -2.41 -3.75 2.31
N HIS A 51 -1.57 -3.82 3.34
CA HIS A 51 -1.40 -5.03 4.13
C HIS A 51 -2.68 -5.44 4.89
N GLU A 52 -3.35 -4.47 5.52
CA GLU A 52 -4.65 -4.69 6.17
C GLU A 52 -5.71 -5.18 5.18
N LEU A 53 -5.70 -4.65 3.95
CA LEU A 53 -6.58 -5.11 2.88
C LEU A 53 -6.28 -6.57 2.52
N ASP A 54 -5.02 -6.95 2.38
CA ASP A 54 -4.62 -8.33 2.09
C ASP A 54 -5.09 -9.30 3.18
N GLU A 55 -4.88 -8.96 4.44
CA GLU A 55 -5.32 -9.79 5.57
C GLU A 55 -6.84 -9.94 5.60
N GLU A 56 -7.58 -8.89 5.29
CA GLU A 56 -9.04 -8.95 5.22
C GLU A 56 -9.52 -9.83 4.07
N VAL A 57 -8.88 -9.73 2.90
CA VAL A 57 -9.20 -10.59 1.75
C VAL A 57 -8.98 -12.05 2.11
N GLU A 58 -7.89 -12.40 2.79
CA GLU A 58 -7.66 -13.77 3.25
C GLU A 58 -8.72 -14.22 4.27
N ARG A 59 -9.09 -13.38 5.25
CA ARG A 59 -10.17 -13.70 6.20
C ARG A 59 -11.50 -13.99 5.51
N LEU A 60 -11.89 -13.15 4.53
CA LEU A 60 -13.12 -13.35 3.76
C LEU A 60 -13.11 -14.62 2.92
N ILE A 61 -11.94 -14.99 2.41
CA ILE A 61 -11.75 -16.24 1.66
C ILE A 61 -11.89 -17.43 2.60
N ASP A 62 -11.21 -17.42 3.75
CA ASP A 62 -11.25 -18.52 4.71
C ASP A 62 -12.67 -18.73 5.28
N GLU A 63 -13.42 -17.65 5.55
CA GLU A 63 -14.83 -17.71 6.01
C GLU A 63 -15.80 -18.34 4.99
N HIS A 64 -15.44 -18.41 3.71
CA HIS A 64 -16.33 -18.81 2.62
C HIS A 64 -15.85 -20.05 1.85
N ILE A 65 -14.54 -20.35 1.83
CA ILE A 65 -13.98 -21.52 1.14
C ILE A 65 -14.30 -22.83 1.85
N ASP A 66 -14.47 -22.85 3.17
CA ASP A 66 -14.90 -24.06 3.90
C ASP A 66 -16.23 -24.64 3.38
N ARG A 67 -17.02 -23.84 2.65
CA ARG A 67 -18.29 -24.27 2.02
C ARG A 67 -18.19 -24.55 0.52
N ALA A 68 -17.08 -24.18 -0.13
CA ALA A 68 -16.89 -24.28 -1.57
C ALA A 68 -15.75 -25.28 -1.84
N GLY A 69 -16.11 -26.54 -2.12
CA GLY A 69 -15.18 -27.66 -2.30
C GLY A 69 -14.01 -27.41 -3.26
N GLU A 70 -13.05 -28.36 -3.27
CA GLU A 70 -11.67 -28.34 -3.81
C GLU A 70 -11.38 -27.76 -5.21
N THR A 71 -12.37 -27.26 -5.96
CA THR A 71 -12.23 -26.72 -7.32
C THR A 71 -11.98 -25.21 -7.38
N VAL A 72 -11.99 -24.49 -6.26
CA VAL A 72 -11.86 -23.03 -6.23
C VAL A 72 -10.40 -22.59 -6.26
N ASN A 73 -10.01 -21.81 -7.28
CA ASN A 73 -8.69 -21.20 -7.36
C ASN A 73 -8.59 -20.01 -6.38
N ARG A 74 -8.03 -20.26 -5.19
CA ARG A 74 -7.83 -19.27 -4.12
C ARG A 74 -7.15 -17.98 -4.60
N ARG A 75 -6.12 -18.09 -5.44
CA ARG A 75 -5.40 -16.94 -5.98
C ARG A 75 -6.29 -16.05 -6.84
N LYS A 76 -7.17 -16.65 -7.66
CA LYS A 76 -8.12 -15.90 -8.50
C LYS A 76 -9.15 -15.18 -7.62
N LEU A 77 -9.67 -15.84 -6.59
CA LEU A 77 -10.59 -15.22 -5.64
C LEU A 77 -9.95 -14.05 -4.91
N PHE A 78 -8.72 -14.22 -4.42
CA PHE A 78 -7.95 -13.17 -3.77
C PHE A 78 -7.88 -11.92 -4.63
N GLN A 79 -7.46 -12.05 -5.90
CA GLN A 79 -7.35 -10.91 -6.81
C GLN A 79 -8.70 -10.24 -7.08
N MET A 80 -9.78 -11.02 -7.22
CA MET A 80 -11.12 -10.49 -7.44
C MET A 80 -11.66 -9.71 -6.23
N ILE A 81 -11.51 -10.27 -5.03
CA ILE A 81 -12.00 -9.66 -3.78
C ILE A 81 -11.15 -8.43 -3.45
N LYS A 82 -9.81 -8.53 -3.53
CA LYS A 82 -8.88 -7.40 -3.32
C LYS A 82 -9.22 -6.24 -4.24
N GLY A 83 -9.42 -6.51 -5.54
CA GLY A 83 -9.79 -5.47 -6.51
C GLY A 83 -11.12 -4.80 -6.21
N LYS A 84 -12.13 -5.56 -5.77
CA LYS A 84 -13.44 -5.02 -5.40
C LYS A 84 -13.35 -4.12 -4.16
N LEU A 85 -12.71 -4.62 -3.09
CA LEU A 85 -12.55 -3.89 -1.83
C LEU A 85 -11.69 -2.63 -2.00
N ALA A 86 -10.61 -2.72 -2.78
CA ALA A 86 -9.77 -1.56 -3.07
C ALA A 86 -10.57 -0.44 -3.74
N LYS A 87 -11.40 -0.78 -4.73
CA LYS A 87 -12.27 0.17 -5.43
C LYS A 87 -13.31 0.80 -4.49
N GLU A 88 -13.95 0.00 -3.65
CA GLU A 88 -14.96 0.48 -2.68
C GLU A 88 -14.35 1.44 -1.65
N ARG A 89 -13.07 1.27 -1.32
CA ARG A 89 -12.36 2.04 -0.28
C ARG A 89 -11.43 3.12 -0.82
N GLY A 90 -11.43 3.33 -2.14
CA GLY A 90 -10.55 4.30 -2.80
C GLY A 90 -9.06 4.01 -2.62
N ILE A 91 -8.67 2.75 -2.45
CA ILE A 91 -7.27 2.32 -2.39
C ILE A 91 -6.76 2.16 -3.81
N VAL A 92 -5.63 2.78 -4.12
CA VAL A 92 -4.91 2.57 -5.38
C VAL A 92 -4.02 1.34 -5.21
N LEU A 93 -4.15 0.37 -6.12
CA LEU A 93 -3.35 -0.86 -6.17
C LEU A 93 -2.17 -0.74 -7.12
#